data_AF-A0A8T4JQI9-F1
#
_entry.id   AF-A0A8T4JQI9-F1
#
_cell.length_a   1.000
_cell.length_b   1.000
_cell.length_c   1.000
_cell.angle_alpha   90.00
_cell.angle_beta   90.00
_cell.angle_gamma   90.00
#
_symmetry.space_group_name_H-M   'P 1'
#
loop_
_entity.id
_entity.type
_entity.pdbx_description
1 polymer ?
#
loop_
_entity_poly.entity_id
_entity_poly.type
_entity_poly.pdbx_seq_one_letter_code
_entity_poly.pdbx_strand_id
1 'polypeptide(L)'
;MGFVLCRFRQDEGCPETGSQEWHIYLPNVNKRINVPSMWKHYMLDHLVQPTDEERTVIMEADPSNASGMFISTRGAETPEELMVLYVQRTGVGQYTHEVGTEPDVEFIKKLESILEKVQPCGTKGLGNRPGYR
;
A
#
# COMPACT_ATOMS: atom_id res chain seq x y z
N MET A 1 -4.71 -1.57 -16.08
CA MET A 1 -5.15 -0.23 -15.60
C MET A 1 -4.43 0.04 -14.28
N GLY A 2 -3.57 1.05 -14.21
CA GLY A 2 -2.66 1.25 -13.07
C GLY A 2 -3.29 1.94 -11.85
N PHE A 3 -2.57 1.91 -10.73
CA PHE A 3 -2.88 2.48 -9.40
C PHE A 3 -2.94 4.01 -9.35
N VAL A 4 -2.99 4.68 -10.51
CA VAL A 4 -2.59 6.09 -10.70
C VAL A 4 -3.51 7.07 -10.02
N LEU A 5 -4.78 6.77 -9.82
CA LEU A 5 -5.74 7.72 -9.24
C LEU A 5 -6.45 7.07 -8.07
N CYS A 6 -6.67 7.86 -7.01
CA CYS A 6 -7.57 7.49 -5.94
C CYS A 6 -8.93 6.99 -6.50
N ARG A 7 -9.43 5.89 -5.93
CA ARG A 7 -10.69 5.28 -6.34
C ARG A 7 -11.92 5.90 -5.68
N PHE A 8 -11.72 6.63 -4.59
CA PHE A 8 -12.76 7.35 -3.88
C PHE A 8 -12.95 8.74 -4.49
N ARG A 9 -14.21 9.19 -4.51
CA ARG A 9 -14.57 10.59 -4.84
C ARG A 9 -13.97 11.08 -6.17
N GLN A 10 -13.99 10.24 -7.21
CA GLN A 10 -13.54 10.64 -8.55
C GLN A 10 -14.31 11.86 -9.09
N ASP A 11 -15.58 11.99 -8.70
CA ASP A 11 -16.47 13.05 -9.13
C ASP A 11 -16.28 14.37 -8.35
N GLU A 12 -15.82 14.29 -7.09
CA GLU A 12 -15.55 15.46 -6.23
C GLU A 12 -14.08 15.90 -6.26
N GLY A 13 -13.20 15.06 -6.82
CA GLY A 13 -11.78 15.33 -7.00
C GLY A 13 -10.94 14.94 -5.79
N CYS A 14 -10.51 13.67 -5.73
CA CYS A 14 -9.34 13.29 -4.93
C CYS A 14 -8.09 13.31 -5.83
N PRO A 15 -7.21 14.33 -5.72
CA PRO A 15 -6.05 14.48 -6.60
C PRO A 15 -4.88 13.56 -6.25
N GLU A 16 -5.02 12.73 -5.21
CA GLU A 16 -3.95 11.84 -4.77
C GLU A 16 -3.69 10.75 -5.81
N THR A 17 -2.41 10.59 -6.17
CA THR A 17 -1.98 9.70 -7.25
C THR A 17 -0.85 8.78 -6.81
N GLY A 18 -0.92 7.51 -7.24
CA GLY A 18 0.07 6.51 -6.90
C GLY A 18 0.48 5.67 -8.11
N SER A 19 1.76 5.61 -8.42
CA SER A 19 2.25 4.77 -9.54
C SER A 19 3.31 3.78 -9.10
N GLN A 20 3.48 3.62 -7.80
CA GLN A 20 4.54 2.84 -7.18
C GLN A 20 3.92 1.76 -6.29
N GLU A 21 4.68 0.68 -6.14
CA GLU A 21 4.29 -0.47 -5.34
C GLU A 21 5.52 -1.09 -4.66
N TRP A 22 5.29 -1.68 -3.48
CA TRP A 22 6.28 -2.46 -2.75
C TRP A 22 5.90 -3.93 -2.81
N HIS A 23 6.79 -4.73 -3.38
CA HIS A 23 6.67 -6.19 -3.40
C HIS A 23 7.49 -6.75 -2.26
N ILE A 24 6.83 -7.35 -1.28
CA ILE A 24 7.45 -7.76 -0.02
C ILE A 24 7.23 -9.25 0.19
N TYR A 25 8.31 -9.96 0.46
CA TYR A 25 8.29 -11.32 0.95
C TYR A 25 8.38 -11.33 2.48
N LEU A 26 7.42 -12.02 3.10
CA LEU A 26 7.31 -12.22 4.54
C LEU A 26 7.61 -13.70 4.85
N PRO A 27 8.85 -14.06 5.23
CA PRO A 27 9.27 -15.45 5.31
C PRO A 27 8.55 -16.24 6.40
N ASN A 28 8.21 -15.59 7.52
CA ASN A 28 7.62 -16.26 8.67
C ASN A 28 6.17 -16.72 8.44
N VAL A 29 5.45 -16.02 7.57
CA VAL A 29 4.10 -16.40 7.12
C VAL A 29 4.10 -17.01 5.72
N ASN A 30 5.28 -17.17 5.10
CA ASN A 30 5.47 -17.67 3.73
C ASN A 30 4.53 -17.01 2.70
N LYS A 31 4.40 -15.68 2.76
CA LYS A 31 3.53 -14.90 1.88
C LYS A 31 4.32 -13.83 1.13
N ARG A 32 3.89 -13.56 -0.10
CA ARG A 32 4.30 -12.38 -0.87
C ARG A 32 3.14 -11.40 -0.89
N ILE A 33 3.42 -10.15 -0.58
CA ILE A 33 2.44 -9.07 -0.58
C ILE A 33 2.85 -7.98 -1.55
N ASN A 34 1.87 -7.32 -2.14
CA ASN A 34 2.04 -6.10 -2.91
C ASN A 34 1.30 -4.96 -2.20
N VAL A 35 2.04 -3.94 -1.82
CA VAL A 35 1.50 -2.76 -1.13
C VAL A 35 1.57 -1.57 -2.11
N PRO A 36 0.44 -0.98 -2.53
CA PRO A 36 0.43 0.17 -3.43
C PRO A 36 0.78 1.46 -2.68
N SER A 37 1.42 2.45 -3.32
CA SER A 37 1.79 3.74 -2.69
C SER A 37 0.66 4.51 -2.02
N MET A 38 -0.58 4.26 -2.46
CA MET A 38 -1.80 4.89 -1.94
C MET A 38 -2.30 4.28 -0.62
N TRP A 39 -1.70 3.19 -0.12
CA TRP A 39 -2.23 2.44 1.03
C TRP A 39 -2.50 3.34 2.24
N LYS A 40 -1.58 4.27 2.55
CA LYS A 40 -1.70 5.16 3.71
C LYS A 40 -2.80 6.20 3.53
N HIS A 41 -2.93 6.75 2.32
CA HIS A 41 -4.04 7.65 1.97
C HIS A 41 -5.38 6.92 2.12
N TYR A 42 -5.49 5.68 1.65
CA TYR A 42 -6.72 4.90 1.80
C TYR A 42 -7.11 4.66 3.25
N MET A 43 -6.16 4.32 4.12
CA MET A 43 -6.46 4.06 5.53
C MET A 43 -6.73 5.35 6.34
N LEU A 44 -6.04 6.45 6.04
CA LEU A 44 -6.15 7.68 6.83
C LEU A 44 -7.25 8.62 6.34
N ASP A 45 -7.37 8.80 5.03
CA ASP A 45 -8.27 9.81 4.44
C ASP A 45 -9.60 9.20 3.98
N HIS A 46 -9.59 7.91 3.68
CA HIS A 46 -10.78 7.17 3.24
C HIS A 46 -11.19 6.04 4.19
N LEU A 47 -10.51 5.90 5.33
CA LEU A 47 -10.82 4.97 6.42
C LEU A 47 -11.01 3.52 5.93
N VAL A 48 -10.32 3.16 4.86
CA VAL A 48 -10.36 1.82 4.28
C VAL A 48 -9.79 0.85 5.31
N GLN A 49 -10.58 -0.17 5.63
CA GLN A 49 -10.18 -1.23 6.54
C GLN A 49 -9.48 -2.34 5.74
N PRO A 50 -8.42 -2.95 6.29
CA PRO A 50 -7.84 -4.14 5.69
C PRO A 50 -8.86 -5.28 5.68
N THR A 51 -8.78 -6.17 4.70
CA THR A 51 -9.53 -7.42 4.76
C THR A 51 -9.01 -8.32 5.89
N ASP A 52 -9.81 -9.31 6.30
CA ASP A 52 -9.38 -10.27 7.34
C ASP A 52 -8.06 -10.97 6.97
N GLU A 53 -7.89 -11.38 5.70
CA GLU A 53 -6.65 -12.00 5.24
C GLU A 53 -5.46 -11.04 5.32
N GLU A 54 -5.63 -9.80 4.85
CA GLU A 54 -4.58 -8.79 4.92
C GLU A 54 -4.18 -8.52 6.38
N ARG A 55 -5.16 -8.34 7.26
CA ARG A 55 -4.90 -8.08 8.67
C ARG A 55 -4.17 -9.25 9.32
N THR A 56 -4.61 -10.49 9.10
CA THR A 56 -3.92 -11.68 9.62
C THR A 56 -2.47 -11.72 9.14
N VAL A 57 -2.23 -11.62 7.83
CA VAL A 57 -0.89 -11.71 7.24
C VAL A 57 0.04 -10.63 7.79
N ILE A 58 -0.41 -9.38 7.85
CA ILE A 58 0.41 -8.25 8.33
C ILE A 58 0.67 -8.34 9.84
N MET A 59 -0.33 -8.71 10.64
CA MET A 59 -0.18 -8.77 12.09
C MET A 59 0.73 -9.92 12.56
N GLU A 60 0.64 -11.08 11.88
CA GLU A 60 1.49 -12.24 12.15
C GLU A 60 2.90 -12.09 11.57
N ALA A 61 3.10 -11.22 10.58
CA ALA A 61 4.41 -10.97 10.00
C ALA A 61 5.43 -10.52 11.06
N ASP A 62 6.66 -11.02 10.94
CA ASP A 62 7.79 -10.52 11.70
C ASP A 62 8.52 -9.47 10.85
N PRO A 63 8.47 -8.17 11.21
CA PRO A 63 9.12 -7.12 10.44
C PRO A 63 10.63 -7.34 10.30
N SER A 64 11.29 -7.97 11.27
CA SER A 64 12.75 -8.12 11.27
C SER A 64 13.29 -8.98 10.13
N ASN A 65 12.45 -9.84 9.57
CA ASN A 65 12.78 -10.79 8.50
C ASN A 65 12.17 -10.42 7.15
N ALA A 66 11.47 -9.29 7.05
CA ALA A 66 10.85 -8.84 5.81
C ALA A 66 11.93 -8.45 4.78
N SER A 67 11.70 -8.85 3.52
CA SER A 67 12.57 -8.52 2.39
C SER A 67 11.73 -8.17 1.17
N GLY A 68 12.24 -7.39 0.23
CA GLY A 68 11.43 -7.03 -0.92
C GLY A 68 12.09 -6.03 -1.84
N MET A 69 11.33 -5.56 -2.82
CA MET A 69 11.78 -4.56 -3.77
C MET A 69 10.70 -3.50 -4.01
N PHE A 70 11.19 -2.29 -4.25
CA PHE A 70 10.38 -1.18 -4.70
C PHE A 70 10.33 -1.17 -6.23
N ILE A 71 9.13 -1.14 -6.80
CA ILE A 71 8.92 -1.09 -8.25
C ILE A 71 8.16 0.19 -8.59
N SER A 72 8.68 0.94 -9.57
CA SER A 72 8.11 2.20 -10.05
C SER A 72 7.37 2.06 -11.39
N THR A 73 7.17 0.85 -11.89
CA THR A 73 6.82 0.60 -13.30
C THR A 73 5.64 -0.34 -13.49
N ARG A 74 4.67 0.12 -14.30
CA ARG A 74 3.47 -0.62 -14.72
C ARG A 74 3.82 -1.93 -15.45
N GLY A 75 3.14 -3.02 -15.07
CA GLY A 75 2.90 -4.16 -15.95
C GLY A 75 3.99 -5.23 -15.99
N ALA A 76 4.83 -5.33 -14.96
CA ALA A 76 5.65 -6.53 -14.79
C ALA A 76 4.73 -7.69 -14.34
N GLU A 77 4.84 -8.86 -14.99
CA GLU A 77 4.29 -10.10 -14.45
C GLU A 77 5.02 -10.41 -13.15
N THR A 78 4.32 -10.27 -12.03
CA THR A 78 4.81 -10.68 -10.73
C THR A 78 4.15 -12.00 -10.32
N PRO A 79 4.83 -12.83 -9.51
CA PRO A 79 4.22 -14.03 -8.94
C PRO A 79 2.93 -13.70 -8.17
N GLU A 80 2.08 -14.70 -7.93
CA GLU A 80 0.86 -14.51 -7.14
C GLU A 80 1.17 -13.82 -5.80
N GLU A 81 0.57 -12.65 -5.61
CA GLU A 81 0.81 -11.74 -4.50
C GLU A 81 -0.52 -11.39 -3.84
N LEU A 82 -0.53 -11.37 -2.51
CA LEU A 82 -1.64 -10.77 -1.78
C LEU A 82 -1.55 -9.25 -1.94
N MET A 83 -2.52 -8.70 -2.69
CA MET A 83 -2.63 -7.27 -2.93
C MET A 83 -3.20 -6.58 -1.69
N VAL A 84 -2.36 -5.91 -0.91
CA VAL A 84 -2.78 -5.26 0.35
C VAL A 84 -3.38 -3.89 0.05
N LEU A 85 -4.60 -3.65 0.53
CA LEU A 85 -5.32 -2.38 0.36
C LEU A 85 -5.51 -2.01 -1.12
N TYR A 86 -5.75 -3.03 -1.94
CA TYR A 86 -6.09 -2.84 -3.33
C TYR A 86 -7.58 -2.53 -3.50
N VAL A 87 -7.87 -1.24 -3.43
CA VAL A 87 -9.23 -0.73 -3.60
C VAL A 87 -9.62 -0.77 -5.07
N GLN A 88 -10.72 -1.46 -5.37
CA GLN A 88 -11.45 -1.34 -6.65
C GLN A 88 -12.91 -1.01 -6.37
N ARG A 89 -13.55 -0.27 -7.28
CA ARG A 89 -14.98 0.02 -7.22
C ARG A 89 -15.75 -1.15 -7.82
N THR A 90 -16.64 -1.75 -7.04
CA THR A 90 -17.50 -2.88 -7.45
C THR A 90 -18.94 -2.44 -7.74
N GLY A 91 -19.31 -1.23 -7.33
CA GLY A 91 -20.64 -0.65 -7.54
C GLY A 91 -20.68 0.84 -7.18
N VAL A 92 -21.88 1.44 -7.15
CA VAL A 92 -22.05 2.82 -6.66
C VAL A 92 -21.85 2.84 -5.15
N GLY A 93 -20.77 3.49 -4.69
CA GLY A 93 -20.41 3.54 -3.27
C GLY A 93 -19.89 2.21 -2.69
N GLN A 94 -19.66 1.20 -3.53
CA GLN A 94 -19.18 -0.12 -3.10
C GLN A 94 -17.76 -0.36 -3.62
N TYR A 95 -16.92 -0.89 -2.74
CA TYR A 95 -15.51 -1.15 -2.99
C TYR A 95 -15.13 -2.57 -2.55
N THR A 96 -13.97 -3.04 -2.98
CA THR A 96 -13.40 -4.35 -2.56
C THR A 96 -13.06 -4.41 -1.06
N HIS A 97 -13.06 -3.27 -0.38
CA HIS A 97 -12.76 -3.14 1.05
C HIS A 97 -13.89 -2.40 1.75
N GLU A 98 -14.04 -2.65 3.04
CA GLU A 98 -14.93 -1.89 3.91
C GLU A 98 -14.37 -0.50 4.22
N VAL A 99 -15.26 0.47 4.41
CA VAL A 99 -14.94 1.82 4.90
C VAL A 99 -15.41 1.92 6.34
N GLY A 100 -14.46 2.05 7.26
CA GLY A 100 -14.72 2.15 8.70
C GLY A 100 -14.99 3.59 9.16
N THR A 101 -15.10 3.76 10.48
CA THR A 101 -15.29 5.06 11.14
C THR A 101 -13.98 5.66 11.67
N GLU A 102 -12.94 4.85 11.82
CA GLU A 102 -11.62 5.26 12.29
C GLU A 102 -10.51 4.41 11.63
N PRO A 103 -9.26 4.90 11.61
CA PRO A 103 -8.14 4.13 11.06
C PRO A 103 -7.73 2.95 11.96
N ASP A 104 -7.39 1.81 11.37
CA ASP A 104 -6.74 0.70 12.08
C ASP A 104 -5.27 1.04 12.39
N VAL A 105 -5.06 1.74 13.50
CA VAL A 105 -3.74 2.26 13.93
C VAL A 105 -2.73 1.12 14.14
N GLU A 106 -3.19 -0.05 14.59
CA GLU A 106 -2.30 -1.18 14.85
C GLU A 106 -1.76 -1.77 13.55
N PHE A 107 -2.66 -1.99 12.57
CA PHE A 107 -2.28 -2.44 11.24
C PHE A 107 -1.33 -1.44 10.56
N ILE A 108 -1.64 -0.14 10.63
CA ILE A 108 -0.80 0.92 10.05
C ILE A 108 0.61 0.83 10.61
N LYS A 109 0.77 0.83 11.94
CA LYS A 109 2.10 0.78 12.59
C LYS A 109 2.86 -0.48 12.21
N LYS A 110 2.18 -1.61 12.12
CA LYS A 110 2.78 -2.89 11.76
C LYS A 110 3.26 -2.87 10.30
N LEU A 111 2.42 -2.40 9.38
CA LEU A 111 2.76 -2.28 7.96
C LEU A 111 3.90 -1.27 7.73
N GLU A 112 3.92 -0.14 8.43
CA GLU A 112 5.03 0.81 8.40
C GLU A 112 6.34 0.15 8.85
N SER A 113 6.31 -0.62 9.94
CA SER A 113 7.49 -1.32 10.45
C SER A 113 8.05 -2.34 9.46
N ILE A 114 7.18 -3.02 8.70
CA ILE A 114 7.58 -3.93 7.62
C ILE A 114 8.20 -3.14 6.46
N LEU A 115 7.54 -2.08 6.01
CA LEU A 115 8.01 -1.25 4.89
C LEU A 115 9.35 -0.58 5.20
N GLU A 116 9.58 -0.11 6.42
CA GLU A 116 10.87 0.48 6.85
C GLU A 116 12.06 -0.49 6.67
N LYS A 117 11.82 -1.80 6.75
CA LYS A 117 12.86 -2.82 6.56
C LYS A 117 13.13 -3.13 5.11
N VAL A 118 12.09 -3.02 4.28
CA VAL A 118 12.16 -3.30 2.84
C VAL A 118 12.65 -2.10 2.05
N GLN A 119 12.40 -0.88 2.53
CA GLN A 119 12.94 0.33 1.93
C GLN A 119 14.46 0.33 2.05
N PRO A 120 15.23 0.14 0.95
CA PRO A 120 16.65 0.40 1.02
C PRO A 120 16.81 1.88 1.34
N CYS A 121 17.63 2.20 2.33
CA CYS A 121 17.97 3.57 2.71
C CYS A 121 18.17 4.48 1.48
N GLY A 122 17.20 5.34 1.23
CA GLY A 122 17.21 6.39 0.22
C GLY A 122 15.83 7.01 0.22
N THR A 123 15.51 7.96 1.09
CA THR A 123 16.11 9.31 1.09
C THR A 123 16.04 9.98 2.47
N LYS A 124 17.04 9.78 3.34
CA LYS A 124 17.43 10.87 4.25
C LYS A 124 18.27 11.84 3.41
N GLY A 125 17.60 12.85 2.84
CA GLY A 125 18.21 14.08 2.34
C GLY A 125 19.52 13.96 1.56
N LEU A 126 19.47 13.47 0.32
CA LEU A 126 20.37 14.00 -0.71
C LEU A 126 19.61 15.14 -1.38
N GLY A 127 19.96 16.36 -0.96
CA GLY A 127 19.49 17.58 -1.58
C GLY A 127 19.81 17.54 -3.07
N ASN A 128 18.75 17.60 -3.87
CA ASN A 128 18.72 18.25 -5.16
C ASN A 128 17.26 18.31 -5.57
N ARG A 129 16.63 19.46 -5.31
CA ARG A 129 15.50 19.91 -6.13
C ARG A 129 16.12 20.25 -7.50
N PRO A 130 15.85 19.49 -8.59
CA PRO A 130 16.10 20.03 -9.92
C PRO A 130 15.00 21.05 -10.18
N GLY A 131 15.39 22.24 -10.61
CA GLY A 131 14.51 23.39 -10.74
C GLY A 131 13.24 23.13 -11.52
N TYR A 132 12.13 23.59 -10.94
CA TYR A 132 11.03 24.13 -11.73
C TYR A 132 11.47 25.54 -12.16
N ARG A 133 11.52 25.75 -13.48
CA ARG A 133 11.60 27.07 -14.10
C ARG A 133 10.37 27.90 -13.76
#